data_AF-A0A081P7F2-F1
#
_entry.id   AF-A0A081P7F2-F1
#
_cell.length_a   1.000
_cell.length_b   1.000
_cell.length_c   1.000
_cell.angle_alpha   90.00
_cell.angle_beta   90.00
_cell.angle_gamma   90.00
#
_symmetry.space_group_name_H-M   'P 1'
#
loop_
_entity.id
_entity.type
_entity.pdbx_description
1 polymer ?
#
loop_
_entity_poly.entity_id
_entity_poly.type
_entity_poly.pdbx_seq_one_letter_code
_entity_poly.pdbx_strand_id
1 'polypeptide(L)'
;MFNRNKIGFLIGMAVVLLFVSSGCAKEKTDEEKLAEAIQKSIANSANKADASTKKEEPTVESKLVEISNFITVSVWNEGFVNIGSYKSRGTSSTGKELDIDFTIDRLGKAMEKKAEYDAYIKGLDAKYDNVKQVWTKLSSETDNLYKQLKENKPQANDKSYKFNTGLFEQYSEAFRDDVQALKKK
;
A
#
# COMPACT_ATOMS: atom_id res chain seq x y z
N MET A 1 7.29 -30.94 41.69
CA MET A 1 6.09 -30.58 40.91
C MET A 1 6.38 -30.97 39.46
N PHE A 2 6.04 -32.18 38.99
CA PHE A 2 4.72 -32.63 38.50
C PHE A 2 4.01 -31.55 37.64
N ASN A 3 3.52 -31.77 36.42
CA ASN A 3 3.71 -32.82 35.41
C ASN A 3 3.09 -32.28 34.10
N ARG A 4 3.41 -32.93 32.99
CA ARG A 4 2.86 -32.80 31.62
C ARG A 4 1.34 -32.67 31.55
N ASN A 5 0.81 -32.12 30.44
CA ASN A 5 -0.10 -32.93 29.63
C ASN A 5 -0.22 -32.53 28.15
N LYS A 6 0.04 -33.54 27.31
CA LYS A 6 -0.39 -33.66 25.92
C LYS A 6 -1.81 -34.26 25.94
N ILE A 7 -2.74 -33.72 25.17
CA ILE A 7 -3.99 -34.39 24.77
C ILE A 7 -4.28 -33.86 23.36
N GLY A 8 -4.43 -34.64 22.31
CA GLY A 8 -4.77 -36.06 22.23
C GLY A 8 -5.81 -36.19 21.12
N PHE A 9 -5.35 -36.54 19.93
CA PHE A 9 -6.15 -36.90 18.77
C PHE A 9 -6.95 -38.16 19.11
N LEU A 10 -8.28 -38.10 19.11
CA LEU A 10 -9.12 -39.30 19.19
C LEU A 10 -10.36 -39.16 18.30
N ILE A 11 -10.28 -39.89 17.19
CA ILE A 11 -11.39 -40.37 16.38
C ILE A 11 -12.24 -41.28 17.28
N GLY A 12 -13.54 -41.02 17.35
CA GLY A 12 -14.51 -41.84 18.07
C GLY A 12 -15.78 -42.00 17.26
N MET A 13 -15.76 -42.97 16.34
CA MET A 13 -16.90 -43.46 15.60
C MET A 13 -17.76 -44.32 16.53
N ALA A 14 -19.00 -43.93 16.79
CA ALA A 14 -20.02 -44.77 17.40
C ALA A 14 -21.29 -44.75 16.52
N VAL A 15 -21.41 -45.81 15.74
CA VAL A 15 -22.61 -46.26 15.03
C VAL A 15 -23.60 -46.80 16.05
N VAL A 16 -24.92 -46.60 15.83
CA VAL A 16 -26.11 -47.36 16.33
C VAL A 16 -27.33 -46.43 16.13
N LEU A 17 -28.48 -46.76 15.54
CA LEU A 17 -29.16 -48.02 15.21
C LEU A 17 -30.20 -47.78 14.10
N LEU A 18 -30.54 -48.87 13.41
CA LEU A 18 -31.51 -49.02 12.32
C LEU A 18 -32.97 -48.68 12.71
N PHE A 19 -33.73 -48.12 11.77
CA PHE A 19 -35.13 -48.51 11.52
C PHE A 19 -35.42 -48.44 10.01
N VAL A 20 -35.88 -49.57 9.46
CA VAL A 20 -36.43 -49.70 8.11
C VAL A 20 -37.93 -49.45 8.19
N SER A 21 -38.48 -48.59 7.34
CA SER A 21 -39.83 -48.77 6.79
C SER A 21 -40.05 -47.95 5.51
N SER A 22 -40.47 -48.70 4.48
CA SER A 22 -41.36 -48.40 3.35
C SER A 22 -41.62 -46.94 2.92
N GLY A 23 -41.40 -46.70 1.61
CA GLY A 23 -42.38 -45.98 0.77
C GLY A 23 -42.10 -44.52 0.45
N CYS A 24 -42.23 -44.20 -0.83
CA CYS A 24 -42.34 -42.89 -1.48
C CYS A 24 -41.04 -42.08 -1.68
N ALA A 25 -40.89 -41.57 -2.90
CA ALA A 25 -39.78 -40.76 -3.37
C ALA A 25 -39.50 -39.60 -2.41
N LYS A 26 -38.32 -39.63 -1.76
CA LYS A 26 -37.88 -38.54 -0.90
C LYS A 26 -37.35 -37.40 -1.77
N GLU A 27 -38.18 -36.37 -1.89
CA GLU A 27 -37.71 -35.03 -2.21
C GLU A 27 -36.72 -34.62 -1.12
N LYS A 28 -35.50 -34.21 -1.49
CA LYS A 28 -34.48 -33.75 -0.55
C LYS A 28 -35.06 -32.60 0.28
N THR A 29 -34.90 -32.67 1.60
CA THR A 29 -35.30 -31.58 2.50
C THR A 29 -34.48 -30.33 2.21
N ASP A 30 -35.02 -29.18 2.58
CA ASP A 30 -34.34 -27.89 2.34
C ASP A 30 -32.98 -27.80 3.07
N GLU A 31 -32.84 -28.52 4.19
CA GLU A 31 -31.59 -28.66 4.93
C GLU A 31 -30.54 -29.47 4.16
N GLU A 32 -30.92 -30.54 3.47
CA GLU A 32 -30.00 -31.32 2.61
C GLU A 32 -29.58 -30.53 1.37
N LYS A 33 -30.49 -29.75 0.78
CA LYS A 33 -30.18 -28.85 -0.34
C LYS A 33 -29.23 -27.73 0.08
N LEU A 34 -29.41 -27.18 1.29
CA LEU A 34 -28.52 -26.16 1.84
C LEU A 34 -27.13 -26.73 2.14
N ALA A 35 -27.05 -27.94 2.71
CA ALA A 35 -25.79 -28.62 2.96
C ALA A 35 -25.01 -28.91 1.67
N GLU A 36 -25.68 -29.38 0.62
CA GLU A 36 -25.06 -29.57 -0.71
C GLU A 36 -24.61 -28.24 -1.33
N ALA A 37 -25.42 -27.18 -1.23
CA ALA A 37 -25.05 -25.86 -1.73
C ALA A 37 -23.81 -25.28 -1.02
N ILE A 38 -23.71 -25.49 0.29
CA ILE A 38 -22.55 -25.10 1.09
C ILE A 38 -21.32 -25.95 0.73
N GLN A 39 -21.44 -27.27 0.58
CA GLN A 39 -20.32 -28.10 0.14
C GLN A 39 -19.84 -27.73 -1.26
N LYS A 40 -20.76 -27.44 -2.19
CA LYS A 40 -20.42 -27.04 -3.56
C LYS A 40 -19.75 -25.66 -3.60
N SER A 41 -20.17 -24.72 -2.73
CA SER A 41 -19.54 -23.40 -2.63
C SER A 41 -18.15 -23.47 -1.98
N ILE A 42 -17.95 -24.35 -0.98
CA ILE A 42 -16.65 -24.61 -0.37
C ILE A 42 -15.71 -25.28 -1.38
N ALA A 43 -16.18 -26.28 -2.14
CA ALA A 43 -15.38 -26.93 -3.18
C ALA A 43 -15.01 -25.97 -4.33
N ASN A 44 -15.93 -25.09 -4.75
CA ASN A 44 -15.62 -24.04 -5.73
C ASN A 44 -14.64 -22.99 -5.18
N SER A 45 -14.70 -22.70 -3.88
CA SER A 45 -13.76 -21.77 -3.23
C SER A 45 -12.37 -22.39 -3.07
N ALA A 46 -12.29 -23.69 -2.80
CA ALA A 46 -11.04 -24.44 -2.74
C ALA A 46 -10.38 -24.58 -4.13
N ASN A 47 -11.17 -24.84 -5.19
CA ASN A 47 -10.67 -24.89 -6.56
C ASN A 47 -10.27 -23.53 -7.13
N LYS A 48 -10.73 -22.42 -6.53
CA LYS A 48 -10.32 -21.05 -6.88
C LYS A 48 -9.10 -20.58 -6.07
N ALA A 49 -8.74 -21.29 -5.00
CA ALA A 49 -7.58 -21.03 -4.18
C ALA A 49 -6.29 -21.72 -4.70
N ASP A 50 -6.41 -22.63 -5.67
CA ASP A 50 -5.27 -23.38 -6.24
C ASP A 50 -4.91 -22.98 -7.68
N ALA A 51 -5.49 -21.89 -8.19
CA ALA A 51 -4.83 -21.10 -9.22
C ALA A 51 -3.76 -20.24 -8.53
N SER A 52 -2.70 -20.91 -8.09
CA SER A 52 -1.48 -20.30 -7.59
C SER A 52 -0.88 -19.43 -8.69
N THR A 53 -1.34 -18.19 -8.79
CA THR A 53 -0.53 -17.11 -9.33
C THR A 53 0.63 -17.00 -8.34
N LYS A 54 1.74 -17.67 -8.63
CA LYS A 54 3.04 -17.31 -8.03
C LYS A 54 3.16 -15.80 -8.26
N LYS A 55 2.91 -15.02 -7.22
CA LYS A 55 3.16 -13.58 -7.24
C LYS A 55 4.66 -13.48 -7.34
N GLU A 56 5.17 -13.33 -8.56
CA GLU A 56 6.60 -13.10 -8.78
C GLU A 56 7.03 -11.99 -7.82
N GLU A 57 8.14 -12.22 -7.12
CA GLU A 57 8.69 -11.19 -6.27
C GLU A 57 8.93 -9.94 -7.12
N PRO A 58 8.51 -8.75 -6.66
CA PRO A 58 8.66 -7.54 -7.44
C PRO A 58 10.14 -7.33 -7.76
N THR A 59 10.46 -7.17 -9.05
CA THR A 59 11.82 -6.83 -9.49
C THR A 59 12.25 -5.49 -8.91
N VAL A 60 13.56 -5.24 -8.84
CA VAL A 60 14.09 -3.96 -8.36
C VAL A 60 13.54 -2.79 -9.19
N GLU A 61 13.47 -2.95 -10.51
CA GLU A 61 12.93 -1.95 -11.43
C GLU A 61 11.44 -1.69 -11.18
N SER A 62 10.65 -2.73 -10.90
CA SER A 62 9.24 -2.58 -10.52
C SER A 62 9.08 -1.81 -9.20
N LYS A 63 9.97 -2.06 -8.23
CA LYS A 63 9.96 -1.38 -6.94
C LYS A 63 10.41 0.08 -7.07
N LEU A 64 11.39 0.37 -7.90
CA LEU A 64 11.80 1.75 -8.20
C LEU A 64 10.69 2.56 -8.88
N VAL A 65 9.89 1.92 -9.74
CA VAL A 65 8.69 2.55 -10.33
C VAL A 65 7.63 2.84 -9.27
N GLU A 66 7.39 1.89 -8.36
CA GLU A 66 6.51 2.11 -7.20
C GLU A 66 6.97 3.33 -6.40
N ILE A 67 8.27 3.46 -6.13
CA ILE A 67 8.85 4.59 -5.38
C ILE A 67 8.66 5.92 -6.15
N SER A 68 8.93 5.92 -7.45
CA SER A 68 8.74 7.12 -8.30
C SER A 68 7.27 7.57 -8.33
N ASN A 69 6.34 6.63 -8.43
CA ASN A 69 4.90 6.90 -8.35
C ASN A 69 4.50 7.39 -6.95
N PHE A 70 5.06 6.80 -5.90
CA PHE A 70 4.82 7.22 -4.52
C PHE A 70 5.22 8.69 -4.30
N ILE A 71 6.42 9.11 -4.76
CA ILE A 71 6.86 10.51 -4.67
C ILE A 71 5.90 11.41 -5.44
N THR A 72 5.56 11.04 -6.68
CA THR A 72 4.70 11.87 -7.54
C THR A 72 3.30 12.03 -6.96
N VAL A 73 2.69 10.94 -6.49
CA VAL A 73 1.31 10.98 -5.99
C VAL A 73 1.28 11.53 -4.56
N SER A 74 1.97 10.88 -3.63
CA SER A 74 1.77 11.12 -2.20
C SER A 74 2.48 12.39 -1.71
N VAL A 75 3.67 12.68 -2.25
CA VAL A 75 4.50 13.80 -1.78
C VAL A 75 4.24 15.04 -2.62
N TRP A 76 4.33 14.91 -3.95
CA TRP A 76 4.18 16.03 -4.86
C TRP A 76 2.73 16.48 -4.98
N ASN A 77 1.85 15.65 -5.55
CA ASN A 77 0.48 16.04 -5.87
C ASN A 77 -0.37 16.29 -4.61
N GLU A 78 -0.43 15.29 -3.72
CA GLU A 78 -1.29 15.36 -2.54
C GLU A 78 -0.74 16.30 -1.46
N GLY A 79 0.59 16.48 -1.40
CA GLY A 79 1.28 17.35 -0.46
C GLY A 79 1.65 18.70 -1.07
N PHE A 80 2.84 18.79 -1.64
CA PHE A 80 3.50 20.07 -1.97
C PHE A 80 2.71 20.93 -2.95
N VAL A 81 2.08 20.36 -3.97
CA VAL A 81 1.26 21.08 -4.95
C VAL A 81 0.01 21.67 -4.31
N ASN A 82 -0.70 20.88 -3.48
CA ASN A 82 -1.87 21.35 -2.75
C ASN A 82 -1.51 22.47 -1.76
N ILE A 83 -0.41 22.30 -1.02
CA ILE A 83 0.06 23.29 -0.06
C ILE A 83 0.51 24.59 -0.77
N GLY A 84 1.22 24.46 -1.89
CA GLY A 84 1.62 25.61 -2.72
C GLY A 84 0.42 26.37 -3.29
N SER A 85 -0.66 25.66 -3.65
CA SER A 85 -1.92 26.30 -4.03
C SER A 85 -2.60 26.98 -2.85
N TYR A 86 -2.67 26.32 -1.70
CA TYR A 86 -3.34 26.83 -0.51
C TYR A 86 -2.73 28.14 0.00
N LYS A 87 -1.41 28.23 0.08
CA LYS A 87 -0.76 29.48 0.48
C LYS A 87 -0.99 30.61 -0.55
N SER A 88 -1.24 30.28 -1.82
CA SER A 88 -1.48 31.28 -2.87
C SER A 88 -2.94 31.75 -2.96
N ARG A 89 -3.90 30.81 -2.79
CA ARG A 89 -5.32 30.98 -3.12
C ARG A 89 -6.30 30.53 -2.03
N GLY A 90 -5.81 29.96 -0.94
CA GLY A 90 -6.63 29.40 0.14
C GLY A 90 -7.31 28.07 -0.19
N THR A 91 -7.06 27.50 -1.37
CA THR A 91 -7.70 26.27 -1.85
C THR A 91 -6.65 25.25 -2.30
N SER A 92 -7.06 23.98 -2.40
CA SER A 92 -6.28 22.94 -3.07
C SER A 92 -5.95 23.31 -4.52
N SER A 93 -5.04 22.56 -5.14
CA SER A 93 -4.62 22.77 -6.53
C SER A 93 -5.75 22.67 -7.56
N THR A 94 -6.83 21.97 -7.20
CA THR A 94 -8.04 21.83 -8.04
C THR A 94 -9.12 22.87 -7.72
N GLY A 95 -8.83 23.84 -6.83
CA GLY A 95 -9.77 24.90 -6.44
C GLY A 95 -10.78 24.50 -5.36
N LYS A 96 -10.67 23.29 -4.79
CA LYS A 96 -11.53 22.82 -3.69
C LYS A 96 -11.03 23.30 -2.34
N GLU A 97 -11.91 23.32 -1.35
CA GLU A 97 -11.56 23.49 0.07
C GLU A 97 -10.43 22.51 0.46
N LEU A 98 -9.49 22.98 1.26
CA LEU A 98 -8.35 22.20 1.74
C LEU A 98 -8.21 22.36 3.24
N ASP A 99 -8.28 21.25 3.97
CA ASP A 99 -7.83 21.18 5.35
C ASP A 99 -6.30 21.05 5.36
N ILE A 100 -5.63 22.15 5.70
CA ILE A 100 -4.16 22.21 5.69
C ILE A 100 -3.52 21.32 6.77
N ASP A 101 -4.17 21.19 7.93
CA ASP A 101 -3.65 20.36 9.03
C ASP A 101 -3.74 18.89 8.64
N PHE A 102 -4.89 18.46 8.13
CA PHE A 102 -5.07 17.11 7.61
C PHE A 102 -4.08 16.81 6.46
N THR A 103 -3.85 17.77 5.56
CA THR A 103 -2.91 17.62 4.44
C THR A 103 -1.47 17.41 4.94
N ILE A 104 -1.02 18.20 5.92
CA ILE A 104 0.31 18.04 6.51
C ILE A 104 0.43 16.72 7.27
N ASP A 105 -0.62 16.28 7.96
CA ASP A 105 -0.63 14.98 8.64
C ASP A 105 -0.56 13.80 7.67
N ARG A 106 -1.27 13.88 6.53
CA ARG A 106 -1.19 12.90 5.45
C ARG A 106 0.20 12.86 4.83
N LEU A 107 0.83 14.02 4.64
CA LEU A 107 2.22 14.11 4.20
C LEU A 107 3.16 13.47 5.24
N GLY A 108 2.93 13.67 6.54
CA GLY A 108 3.68 13.01 7.61
C GLY A 108 3.66 11.48 7.50
N LYS A 109 2.50 10.88 7.21
CA LYS A 109 2.41 9.42 6.94
C LYS A 109 3.17 9.00 5.68
N ALA A 110 3.22 9.86 4.66
CA ALA A 110 4.07 9.61 3.51
C ALA A 110 5.57 9.66 3.90
N MET A 111 5.98 10.57 4.78
CA MET A 111 7.37 10.62 5.27
C MET A 111 7.79 9.36 6.03
N GLU A 112 6.89 8.76 6.82
CA GLU A 112 7.14 7.45 7.45
C GLU A 112 7.42 6.37 6.39
N LYS A 113 6.58 6.31 5.33
CA LYS A 113 6.78 5.36 4.23
C LYS A 113 8.05 5.63 3.43
N LYS A 114 8.40 6.91 3.23
CA LYS A 114 9.62 7.33 2.54
C LYS A 114 10.86 6.76 3.24
N ALA A 115 10.88 6.68 4.57
CA ALA A 115 12.01 6.11 5.31
C ALA A 115 12.29 4.63 4.94
N GLU A 116 11.24 3.86 4.66
CA GLU A 116 11.40 2.48 4.14
C GLU A 116 12.05 2.48 2.74
N TYR A 117 11.67 3.43 1.88
CA TYR A 117 12.25 3.56 0.54
C TYR A 117 13.68 4.11 0.57
N ASP A 118 14.00 4.98 1.53
CA ASP A 118 15.38 5.43 1.79
C ASP A 118 16.28 4.23 2.12
N ALA A 119 15.82 3.35 3.01
CA ALA A 119 16.54 2.13 3.36
C ALA A 119 16.67 1.17 2.17
N TYR A 120 15.58 0.98 1.41
CA TYR A 120 15.58 0.13 0.22
C TYR A 120 16.58 0.61 -0.83
N ILE A 121 16.52 1.90 -1.21
CA ILE A 121 17.38 2.46 -2.27
C ILE A 121 18.85 2.44 -1.84
N LYS A 122 19.14 2.73 -0.57
CA LYS A 122 20.50 2.63 -0.03
C LYS A 122 21.09 1.22 -0.18
N GLY A 123 20.26 0.18 -0.07
CA GLY A 123 20.65 -1.22 -0.19
C GLY A 123 20.83 -1.74 -1.62
N LEU A 124 20.57 -0.93 -2.65
CA LEU A 124 20.67 -1.37 -4.04
C LEU A 124 22.12 -1.53 -4.51
N ASP A 125 22.34 -2.50 -5.41
CA ASP A 125 23.63 -2.80 -6.04
C ASP A 125 24.23 -1.59 -6.79
N ALA A 126 25.54 -1.67 -7.08
CA ALA A 126 26.30 -0.62 -7.76
C ALA A 126 25.74 -0.23 -9.15
N LYS A 127 25.06 -1.15 -9.84
CA LYS A 127 24.40 -0.84 -11.13
C LYS A 127 23.32 0.26 -11.03
N TYR A 128 22.87 0.59 -9.81
CA TYR A 128 21.89 1.64 -9.53
C TYR A 128 22.51 2.89 -8.87
N ASP A 129 23.83 3.09 -8.96
CA ASP A 129 24.50 4.23 -8.31
C ASP A 129 23.94 5.59 -8.74
N ASN A 130 23.60 5.78 -10.02
CA ASN A 130 22.97 7.02 -10.49
C ASN A 130 21.61 7.26 -9.81
N VAL A 131 20.76 6.23 -9.76
CA VAL A 131 19.46 6.27 -9.07
C VAL A 131 19.64 6.62 -7.59
N LYS A 132 20.63 6.03 -6.92
CA LYS A 132 20.95 6.32 -5.51
C LYS A 132 21.39 7.77 -5.29
N GLN A 133 22.21 8.32 -6.19
CA GLN A 133 22.68 9.71 -6.10
C GLN A 133 21.53 10.72 -6.25
N VAL A 134 20.66 10.52 -7.25
CA VAL A 134 19.50 11.39 -7.46
C VAL A 134 18.50 11.24 -6.32
N TRP A 135 18.20 10.01 -5.89
CA TRP A 135 17.34 9.76 -4.74
C TRP A 135 17.84 10.47 -3.48
N THR A 136 19.14 10.45 -3.21
CA THR A 136 19.71 11.12 -2.03
C THR A 136 19.36 12.62 -2.02
N LYS A 137 19.49 13.30 -3.17
CA LYS A 137 19.14 14.72 -3.31
C LYS A 137 17.64 14.95 -3.15
N LEU A 138 16.82 14.15 -3.84
CA LEU A 138 15.36 14.22 -3.76
C LEU A 138 14.86 14.00 -2.33
N SER A 139 15.38 12.96 -1.67
CA SER A 139 15.02 12.55 -0.32
C SER A 139 15.34 13.65 0.69
N SER A 140 16.57 14.20 0.65
CA SER A 140 16.98 15.31 1.52
C SER A 140 16.15 16.57 1.30
N GLU A 141 15.84 16.91 0.05
CA GLU A 141 15.01 18.08 -0.24
C GLU A 141 13.56 17.89 0.22
N THR A 142 13.04 16.66 0.11
CA THR A 142 11.72 16.31 0.67
C THR A 142 11.69 16.53 2.19
N ASP A 143 12.74 16.10 2.90
CA ASP A 143 12.85 16.27 4.34
C ASP A 143 12.95 17.76 4.72
N ASN A 144 13.70 18.56 3.95
CA ASN A 144 13.82 20.00 4.15
C ASN A 144 12.45 20.70 4.03
N LEU A 145 11.72 20.42 2.95
CA LEU A 145 10.40 21.00 2.71
C LEU A 145 9.38 20.57 3.77
N TYR A 146 9.38 19.29 4.14
CA TYR A 146 8.51 18.80 5.20
C TYR A 146 8.81 19.45 6.56
N LYS A 147 10.10 19.54 6.92
CA LYS A 147 10.53 20.24 8.14
C LYS A 147 10.03 21.68 8.16
N GLN A 148 10.16 22.40 7.04
CA GLN A 148 9.68 23.77 6.93
C GLN A 148 8.18 23.89 7.24
N LEU A 149 7.36 22.95 6.73
CA LEU A 149 5.91 22.93 7.01
C LEU A 149 5.59 22.68 8.48
N LYS A 150 6.39 21.87 9.16
CA LYS A 150 6.23 21.60 10.60
C LYS A 150 6.66 22.79 11.46
N GLU A 151 7.70 23.51 11.06
CA GLU A 151 8.20 24.68 11.78
C GLU A 151 7.32 25.92 11.58
N ASN A 152 6.78 26.10 10.38
CA ASN A 152 5.92 27.21 10.05
C ASN A 152 4.78 26.75 9.15
N LYS A 153 3.58 26.60 9.73
CA LYS A 153 2.40 26.16 8.99
C LYS A 153 1.89 27.26 8.06
N PRO A 154 1.70 27.01 6.75
CA PRO A 154 1.18 28.00 5.83
C PRO A 154 -0.26 28.40 6.18
N GLN A 155 -0.57 29.69 5.99
CA GLN A 155 -1.91 30.23 6.11
C GLN A 155 -2.56 30.38 4.73
N ALA A 156 -3.88 30.27 4.68
CA ALA A 156 -4.64 30.50 3.45
C ALA A 156 -4.35 31.92 2.92
N ASN A 157 -4.11 32.04 1.60
CA ASN A 157 -3.86 33.31 0.91
C ASN A 157 -2.59 34.07 1.37
N ASP A 158 -1.70 33.45 2.13
CA ASP A 158 -0.41 34.04 2.47
C ASP A 158 0.62 33.89 1.33
N LYS A 159 0.60 34.86 0.42
CA LYS A 159 1.57 34.94 -0.68
C LYS A 159 3.00 35.25 -0.21
N SER A 160 3.16 35.75 1.03
CA SER A 160 4.49 36.03 1.60
C SER A 160 5.19 34.76 2.07
N TYR A 161 4.40 33.71 2.41
CA TYR A 161 4.92 32.39 2.76
C TYR A 161 5.80 31.83 1.64
N LYS A 162 7.07 31.60 1.97
CA LYS A 162 8.06 31.04 1.05
C LYS A 162 7.97 29.53 1.10
N PHE A 163 7.54 28.90 0.02
CA PHE A 163 7.54 27.46 -0.13
C PHE A 163 8.01 27.16 -1.55
N ASN A 164 9.31 26.95 -1.71
CA ASN A 164 9.94 26.80 -3.01
C ASN A 164 10.22 25.32 -3.28
N THR A 165 9.46 24.73 -4.18
CA THR A 165 9.56 23.29 -4.50
C THR A 165 10.37 23.01 -5.75
N GLY A 166 11.03 24.01 -6.35
CA GLY A 166 11.70 23.85 -7.64
C GLY A 166 12.84 22.82 -7.62
N LEU A 167 13.62 22.75 -6.54
CA LEU A 167 14.66 21.72 -6.40
C LEU A 167 14.06 20.33 -6.25
N PHE A 168 13.00 20.20 -5.46
CA PHE A 168 12.27 18.95 -5.32
C PHE A 168 11.74 18.46 -6.68
N GLU A 169 11.09 19.34 -7.44
CA GLU A 169 10.54 19.03 -8.77
C GLU A 169 11.66 18.55 -9.71
N GLN A 170 12.76 19.31 -9.79
CA GLN A 170 13.92 18.95 -10.60
C GLN A 170 14.48 17.56 -10.24
N TYR A 171 14.66 17.27 -8.96
CA TYR A 171 15.20 15.97 -8.53
C TYR A 171 14.19 14.82 -8.72
N SER A 172 12.89 15.10 -8.55
CA SER A 172 11.82 14.13 -8.77
C SER A 172 11.70 13.73 -10.23
N GLU A 173 11.82 14.71 -11.14
CA GLU A 173 11.85 14.46 -12.59
C GLU A 173 13.08 13.64 -12.99
N ALA A 174 14.27 14.03 -12.53
CA ALA A 174 15.50 13.28 -12.79
C ALA A 174 15.40 11.83 -12.28
N PHE A 175 14.85 11.63 -11.07
CA PHE A 175 14.67 10.28 -10.52
C PHE A 175 13.70 9.44 -11.35
N ARG A 176 12.56 10.03 -11.75
CA ARG A 176 11.59 9.36 -12.64
C ARG A 176 12.25 8.95 -13.96
N ASP A 177 13.01 9.85 -14.56
CA ASP A 177 13.62 9.62 -15.87
C ASP A 177 14.71 8.53 -15.80
N ASP A 178 15.53 8.52 -14.74
CA ASP A 178 16.49 7.45 -14.46
C ASP A 178 15.81 6.09 -14.29
N VAL A 179 14.71 6.04 -13.53
CA VAL A 179 13.92 4.82 -13.33
C VAL A 179 13.28 4.35 -14.65
N GLN A 180 12.80 5.26 -15.49
CA GLN A 180 12.26 4.90 -16.80
C GLN A 180 13.34 4.37 -17.75
N ALA A 181 14.56 4.90 -17.68
CA ALA A 181 15.68 4.45 -18.49
C ALA A 181 16.08 2.99 -18.19
N LEU A 182 15.84 2.51 -16.96
CA LEU A 182 16.08 1.10 -16.60
C LEU A 182 15.16 0.13 -17.37
N LYS A 183 13.96 0.56 -17.77
CA LYS A 183 13.01 -0.29 -18.55
C LYS A 183 13.35 -0.40 -20.02
N LYS A 184 14.22 0.47 -20.54
CA LYS A 184 14.56 0.55 -21.96
C LYS A 184 15.82 -0.26 -22.33
N LYS A 185 16.39 -0.98 -21.36
CA LYS A 185 17.58 -1.85 -21.51
C LYS A 185 17.15 -3.31 -21.44
#